data_AF-A0A2B2LJ41-F1
#
_entry.id   AF-A0A2B2LJ41-F1
#
_cell.length_a   1.000
_cell.length_b   1.000
_cell.length_c   1.000
_cell.angle_alpha   90.00
_cell.angle_beta   90.00
_cell.angle_gamma   90.00
#
_symmetry.space_group_name_H-M   'P 1'
#
loop_
_entity.id
_entity.type
_entity.pdbx_description
1 polymer ?
#
loop_
_entity_poly.entity_id
_entity_poly.type
_entity_poly.pdbx_seq_one_letter_code
_entity_poly.pdbx_strand_id
1 'polypeptide(L)' 'MFPARLREIRRKKDLTQQELAEMINKDRCTISNYEIGDSKPTIYVLCDLATALGVSTDYLLGRVEVN' A
#
# COMPACT_ATOMS: atom_id res chain seq x y z
N MET A 1 -7.49 9.25 0.24
CA MET A 1 -6.97 8.77 1.53
C MET A 1 -6.06 7.57 1.34
N PHE A 2 -6.57 6.44 0.80
CA PHE A 2 -5.74 5.25 0.52
C PHE A 2 -4.47 5.49 -0.30
N PRO A 3 -4.50 6.17 -1.47
CA PRO A 3 -3.29 6.38 -2.28
C PRO A 3 -2.16 7.08 -1.51
N ALA A 4 -2.52 8.11 -0.74
CA ALA A 4 -1.58 8.87 0.09
C ALA A 4 -1.01 8.03 1.24
N ARG A 5 -1.86 7.27 1.95
CA ARG A 5 -1.44 6.39 3.06
C ARG A 5 -0.52 5.28 2.61
N LEU A 6 -0.82 4.64 1.48
CA LEU A 6 0.03 3.60 0.88
C LEU A 6 1.42 4.15 0.58
N ARG A 7 1.49 5.32 -0.08
CA ARG A 7 2.76 5.99 -0.40
C ARG A 7 3.54 6.39 0.85
N GLU A 8 2.85 6.94 1.84
CA GLU A 8 3.45 7.39 3.09
C GLU A 8 4.11 6.22 3.84
N ILE A 9 3.37 5.14 4.10
CA ILE A 9 3.91 4.01 4.87
C ILE A 9 5.00 3.26 4.12
N ARG A 10 4.88 3.11 2.80
CA ARG A 10 5.94 2.50 1.98
C ARG A 10 7.25 3.28 2.13
N ARG A 11 7.19 4.61 2.04
CA ARG A 11 8.37 5.47 2.22
C ARG A 11 8.90 5.46 3.64
N LYS A 12 8.04 5.41 4.67
CA LYS A 12 8.47 5.26 6.08
C LYS A 12 9.20 3.93 6.34
N LYS A 13 9.01 2.94 5.47
CA LYS A 13 9.71 1.64 5.51
C LYS A 13 10.90 1.57 4.56
N ASP A 14 11.29 2.70 3.97
CA ASP A 14 12.38 2.79 3.00
C ASP A 14 12.25 1.85 1.79
N LEU A 15 11.01 1.47 1.44
CA LEU A 15 10.73 0.60 0.31
C LEU A 15 10.53 1.42 -0.97
N THR A 16 11.10 0.96 -2.07
CA THR A 16 10.74 1.38 -3.43
C THR A 16 9.39 0.78 -3.84
N GLN A 17 8.79 1.32 -4.91
CA GLN A 17 7.56 0.73 -5.49
C GLN A 17 7.81 -0.68 -6.02
N GLN A 18 9.03 -0.97 -6.50
CA GLN A 18 9.42 -2.28 -7.00
C GLN A 18 9.48 -3.31 -5.86
N GLU A 19 10.17 -2.98 -4.77
CA GLU A 19 10.30 -3.88 -3.62
C GLU A 19 8.94 -4.20 -2.98
N LEU A 20 8.07 -3.20 -2.81
CA LEU A 20 6.72 -3.47 -2.30
C LEU A 20 5.91 -4.37 -3.25
N ALA A 21 6.07 -4.20 -4.57
CA ALA A 21 5.37 -5.01 -5.55
C ALA A 21 5.83 -6.48 -5.48
N GLU A 22 7.14 -6.71 -5.35
CA GLU A 22 7.73 -8.04 -5.18
C GLU A 22 7.21 -8.74 -3.91
N MET A 23 7.09 -8.01 -2.79
CA MET A 23 6.57 -8.55 -1.54
C MET A 23 5.13 -9.09 -1.65
N ILE A 24 4.32 -8.58 -2.58
CA ILE A 24 2.93 -9.00 -2.79
C ILE A 24 2.70 -9.69 -4.14
N ASN A 25 3.78 -10.11 -4.81
CA ASN A 25 3.75 -10.75 -6.13
C ASN A 25 2.93 -9.95 -7.18
N LYS A 26 3.26 -8.66 -7.32
CA LYS A 26 2.70 -7.73 -8.30
C LYS A 26 3.78 -7.00 -9.07
N ASP A 27 3.37 -6.28 -10.11
CA ASP A 27 4.24 -5.40 -10.87
C ASP A 27 4.37 -4.03 -10.21
N ARG A 28 5.53 -3.37 -10.39
CA ARG A 28 5.74 -1.99 -9.94
C ARG A 28 4.64 -1.02 -10.38
N CYS A 29 4.17 -1.16 -11.63
CA CYS A 29 3.10 -0.31 -12.16
C CYS A 29 1.81 -0.44 -11.36
N THR A 30 1.51 -1.61 -10.80
CA THR A 30 0.36 -1.82 -9.90
C THR A 30 0.46 -0.93 -8.67
N ILE A 31 1.62 -0.92 -7.99
CA ILE A 31 1.85 -0.04 -6.84
C ILE A 31 1.77 1.43 -7.23
N SER A 32 2.37 1.81 -8.37
CA SER A 32 2.30 3.19 -8.87
C SER A 32 0.84 3.63 -9.08
N ASN A 33 0.01 2.82 -9.74
CA ASN A 33 -1.39 3.13 -10.00
C ASN A 33 -2.20 3.26 -8.71
N TYR A 34 -1.92 2.44 -7.70
CA TYR A 34 -2.53 2.58 -6.38
C TYR A 34 -2.14 3.88 -5.67
N GLU A 35 -0.88 4.29 -5.75
CA GLU A 35 -0.37 5.50 -5.08
C GLU A 35 -0.83 6.80 -5.73
N ILE A 36 -1.15 6.79 -7.01
CA ILE A 36 -1.74 7.94 -7.71
C ILE A 36 -3.28 7.89 -7.75
N GLY A 37 -3.88 6.76 -7.35
CA GLY A 37 -5.33 6.57 -7.31
C GLY A 37 -5.97 6.21 -8.66
N ASP A 38 -5.17 5.80 -9.64
CA ASP A 38 -5.62 5.39 -10.97
C ASP A 38 -6.31 4.02 -10.95
N SER A 39 -5.96 3.16 -9.99
CA SER A 39 -6.66 1.90 -9.75
C SER A 39 -6.84 1.61 -8.26
N LYS A 40 -7.75 0.68 -7.95
CA LYS A 40 -8.03 0.22 -6.58
C LYS A 40 -7.59 -1.23 -6.42
N PRO A 41 -7.00 -1.61 -5.28
CA PRO A 41 -6.71 -3.01 -5.00
C PRO A 41 -8.01 -3.80 -4.79
N THR A 42 -7.95 -5.10 -5.05
CA THR A 42 -8.99 -6.01 -4.55
C THR A 42 -8.88 -6.15 -3.03
N ILE A 43 -9.87 -6.74 -2.38
CA ILE A 43 -9.81 -7.00 -0.94
C ILE A 43 -8.60 -7.87 -0.55
N TYR A 44 -8.27 -8.87 -1.36
CA TYR A 44 -7.10 -9.73 -1.13
C TYR A 44 -5.79 -8.94 -1.24
N VAL A 45 -5.65 -8.13 -2.29
CA VAL A 45 -4.45 -7.29 -2.47
C VAL A 45 -4.34 -6.25 -1.35
N LEU A 46 -5.45 -5.70 -0.86
CA LEU A 46 -5.44 -4.79 0.29
C LEU A 46 -4.92 -5.48 1.56
N CYS A 47 -5.32 -6.73 1.81
CA CYS A 47 -4.81 -7.53 2.92
C CYS A 47 -3.32 -7.87 2.75
N ASP A 48 -2.88 -8.20 1.54
CA ASP A 48 -1.47 -8.47 1.24
C ASP A 48 -0.61 -7.23 1.48
N LEU A 49 -1.08 -6.05 1.02
CA LEU A 49 -0.43 -4.76 1.25
C LEU A 49 -0.31 -4.46 2.75
N ALA A 50 -1.41 -4.61 3.49
CA ALA A 50 -1.43 -4.40 4.94
C ALA A 50 -0.42 -5.31 5.66
N THR A 51 -0.37 -6.58 5.27
CA THR A 51 0.56 -7.57 5.82
C THR A 51 2.01 -7.24 5.49
N ALA A 52 2.33 -6.98 4.21
CA ALA A 52 3.67 -6.62 3.75
C ALA A 52 4.18 -5.33 4.43
N LEU A 53 3.29 -4.37 4.66
CA LEU A 53 3.61 -3.10 5.30
C LEU A 53 3.46 -3.16 6.83
N GLY A 54 3.07 -4.28 7.43
CA GLY A 54 2.91 -4.42 8.88
C GLY A 54 1.97 -3.39 9.51
N VAL A 55 0.86 -3.08 8.83
CA VAL A 55 -0.19 -2.14 9.29
C VAL A 55 -1.56 -2.78 9.09
N SER A 56 -2.62 -2.18 9.66
CA SER A 56 -3.99 -2.64 9.40
C SER A 56 -4.53 -2.11 8.07
N THR A 57 -5.54 -2.80 7.53
CA THR A 57 -6.31 -2.29 6.38
C THR A 57 -7.05 -1.00 6.74
N ASP A 58 -7.51 -0.85 7.99
CA ASP A 58 -8.12 0.39 8.49
C ASP A 58 -7.16 1.58 8.42
N TYR A 59 -5.87 1.39 8.72
CA TYR A 59 -4.87 2.44 8.54
C TYR A 59 -4.72 2.83 7.06
N LEU A 60 -4.59 1.84 6.17
CA LEU A 60 -4.51 2.08 4.73
C LEU A 60 -5.77 2.79 4.20
N LEU A 61 -6.94 2.47 4.74
CA LEU A 61 -8.22 3.10 4.37
C LEU A 61 -8.45 4.45 5.06
N GLY A 62 -7.58 4.84 6.00
CA GLY A 62 -7.68 6.11 6.73
C GLY A 62 -8.76 6.15 7.81
N ARG A 63 -9.11 4.99 8.37
CA ARG A 63 -10.06 4.87 9.49
C ARG A 63 -9.40 5.02 10.86
N VAL A 64 -8.08 4.96 10.90
CA VAL A 64 -7.26 5.18 12.11
C VAL A 64 -6.02 6.00 11.76
N GLU A 65 -5.59 6.85 12.68
CA GLU A 65 -4.34 7.60 12.62
C GLU A 65 -3.21 6.80 13.28
N VAL A 66 -1.95 7.05 12.89
CA VAL A 66 -0.80 6.61 13.70
C VAL A 66 -0.55 7.71 14.73
N ASN A 67 -0.67 7.37 16.01
CA ASN A 67 -0.17 8.24 17.09
C ASN A 67 1.35 8.28 17.08
#